data_AF-A0A8I1LBF2-F1
#
_entry.id   AF-A0A8I1LBF2-F1
#
_cell.length_a   1.000
_cell.length_b   1.000
_cell.length_c   1.000
_cell.angle_alpha   90.00
_cell.angle_beta   90.00
_cell.angle_gamma   90.00
#
_symmetry.space_group_name_H-M   'P 1'
#
loop_
_entity.id
_entity.type
_entity.pdbx_description
1 polymer ?
#
loop_
_entity_poly.entity_id
_entity_poly.type
_entity_poly.pdbx_seq_one_letter_code
_entity_poly.pdbx_strand_id
1 'polypeptide(L)'
;MITSMDSSPQEQAVTTQASSHTPVWYRILVVDSGRDLFKYKSFFLLIFVLALIDKLLKKYVKLDRSSLPTIQEMSIQSADYVFTGLPADVLALISDYRTFLVLAALFMFKETISLWPSSDMRRMHRNERGRFGIFASLTAIRWQQVGWDIIAVGATCGVFMLWAVSGFVMWRGGWQILASPWWLVLFAMQVGLALPLVMAGFSFSSKLAVISRGAFSAKLALFFKLFTSARLAVLSWIFFTGRIVLESIFVVGLPALILFSVDHLILRLVLATMIATPSYCYLKMASFKFFLMVYRPYQLVHNEYRHYYQRLYET
;
A
#
# COMPACT_ATOMS: atom_id res chain seq x y z
N MET A 1 59.78 50.63 -29.46
CA MET A 1 59.28 51.87 -30.10
C MET A 1 58.12 51.44 -30.98
N ILE A 2 56.86 51.84 -30.63
CA ILE A 2 55.64 51.83 -31.48
C ILE A 2 55.14 50.41 -31.88
N THR A 3 53.90 49.92 -31.71
CA THR A 3 52.52 50.37 -31.38
C THR A 3 51.68 49.09 -31.26
N SER A 4 50.78 48.90 -30.28
CA SER A 4 49.33 49.25 -30.23
C SER A 4 48.46 47.99 -30.23
N MET A 5 47.50 47.96 -29.29
CA MET A 5 46.09 47.53 -29.40
C MET A 5 45.79 46.15 -30.03
N ASP A 6 44.92 45.29 -29.50
CA ASP A 6 43.60 45.64 -29.00
C ASP A 6 42.90 44.43 -28.35
N SER A 7 41.89 44.74 -27.55
CA SER A 7 40.70 43.93 -27.20
C SER A 7 40.84 42.67 -26.32
N SER A 8 40.52 42.84 -25.03
CA SER A 8 39.69 41.90 -24.27
C SER A 8 38.30 41.79 -24.95
N PRO A 9 37.55 40.66 -24.88
CA PRO A 9 36.99 40.20 -23.61
C PRO A 9 36.69 38.69 -23.53
N GLN A 10 36.73 38.13 -22.32
CA GLN A 10 35.64 37.28 -21.84
C GLN A 10 35.87 36.99 -20.35
N GLU A 11 35.11 37.72 -19.54
CA GLU A 11 34.59 37.22 -18.28
C GLU A 11 34.31 35.73 -18.43
N GLN A 12 35.14 34.92 -17.79
CA GLN A 12 34.74 33.60 -17.36
C GLN A 12 33.61 33.82 -16.36
N ALA A 13 32.41 33.95 -16.90
CA ALA A 13 31.19 33.66 -16.19
C ALA A 13 31.35 32.20 -15.71
N VAL A 14 31.82 32.06 -14.48
CA VAL A 14 31.57 30.89 -13.65
C VAL A 14 30.05 30.85 -13.48
N THR A 15 29.38 30.40 -14.53
CA THR A 15 28.04 29.84 -14.43
C THR A 15 28.24 28.58 -13.61
N THR A 16 28.18 28.80 -12.29
CA THR A 16 27.83 27.80 -11.32
C THR A 16 26.49 27.26 -11.80
N GLN A 17 26.52 26.24 -12.66
CA GLN A 17 25.37 25.42 -12.93
C GLN A 17 25.03 24.81 -11.57
N ALA A 18 24.10 25.45 -10.88
CA ALA A 18 23.33 24.84 -9.82
C ALA A 18 22.61 23.66 -10.47
N SER A 19 23.31 22.52 -10.57
CA SER A 19 22.68 21.24 -10.79
C SER A 19 21.71 21.09 -9.63
N SER A 20 20.44 21.30 -9.90
CA SER A 20 19.38 20.92 -8.99
C SER A 20 19.45 19.41 -8.85
N HIS A 21 20.31 18.95 -7.94
CA HIS A 21 20.44 17.55 -7.57
C HIS A 21 19.11 17.13 -6.97
N THR A 22 18.18 16.75 -7.85
CA THR A 22 16.89 16.25 -7.46
C THR A 22 17.16 15.00 -6.63
N PRO A 23 16.67 14.91 -5.38
CA PRO A 23 17.00 13.79 -4.53
C PRO A 23 16.66 12.46 -5.22
N VAL A 24 17.54 11.46 -5.11
CA VAL A 24 17.35 10.15 -5.77
C VAL A 24 15.98 9.54 -5.44
N TRP A 25 15.49 9.72 -4.22
CA TRP A 25 14.16 9.25 -3.81
C TRP A 25 13.03 9.96 -4.59
N TYR A 26 13.15 11.26 -4.86
CA TYR A 26 12.14 12.03 -5.58
C TYR A 26 12.07 11.60 -7.04
N ARG A 27 13.23 11.42 -7.68
CA ARG A 27 13.32 10.92 -9.06
C ARG A 27 12.65 9.55 -9.18
N ILE A 28 12.99 8.61 -8.30
CA ILE A 28 12.47 7.25 -8.32
C ILE A 28 10.96 7.21 -8.02
N LEU A 29 10.54 7.86 -6.93
CA LEU A 29 9.19 7.69 -6.40
C LEU A 29 8.16 8.59 -7.10
N VAL A 30 8.57 9.75 -7.60
CA VAL A 30 7.66 10.73 -8.22
C VAL A 30 7.80 10.71 -9.74
N VAL A 31 8.99 11.06 -10.25
CA VAL A 31 9.20 11.25 -11.70
C VAL A 31 9.07 9.94 -12.46
N ASP A 32 9.81 8.91 -12.06
CA ASP A 32 9.78 7.63 -12.77
C ASP A 32 8.43 6.93 -12.57
N SER A 33 7.82 7.01 -11.37
CA SER A 33 6.50 6.41 -11.12
C SER A 33 5.43 7.03 -12.01
N GLY A 34 5.43 8.36 -12.17
CA GLY A 34 4.52 9.07 -13.08
C GLY A 34 4.73 8.67 -14.53
N ARG A 35 5.99 8.60 -15.00
CA ARG A 35 6.32 8.18 -16.37
C ARG A 35 5.84 6.76 -16.69
N ASP A 36 5.98 5.83 -15.75
CA ASP A 36 5.60 4.43 -15.96
C ASP A 36 4.10 4.17 -15.75
N LEU A 37 3.34 5.14 -15.24
CA LEU A 37 1.90 5.04 -15.01
C LEU A 37 1.13 4.67 -16.29
N PHE A 38 1.44 5.34 -17.41
CA PHE A 38 0.78 5.12 -18.69
C PHE A 38 1.07 3.76 -19.33
N LYS A 39 2.13 3.07 -18.88
CA LYS A 39 2.43 1.70 -19.31
C LYS A 39 1.55 0.68 -18.59
N TYR A 40 0.80 1.08 -17.56
CA TYR A 40 0.17 0.18 -16.59
C TYR A 40 -1.31 -0.15 -16.89
N LYS A 41 -1.59 -0.74 -18.06
CA LYS A 41 -2.97 -0.98 -18.56
C LYS A 41 -3.79 -2.01 -17.75
N SER A 42 -3.15 -3.01 -17.15
CA SER A 42 -3.76 -4.10 -16.35
C SER A 42 -4.58 -3.60 -15.16
N PHE A 43 -4.21 -2.43 -14.65
CA PHE A 43 -4.74 -1.89 -13.41
C PHE A 43 -6.04 -1.11 -13.62
N PHE A 44 -6.16 -0.43 -14.76
CA PHE A 44 -7.44 0.16 -15.20
C PHE A 44 -8.52 -0.93 -15.35
N LEU A 45 -8.14 -2.11 -15.85
CA LEU A 45 -9.04 -3.26 -15.94
C LEU A 45 -9.44 -3.78 -14.56
N LEU A 46 -8.52 -3.85 -13.60
CA LEU A 46 -8.80 -4.28 -12.23
C LEU A 46 -9.78 -3.32 -11.52
N ILE A 47 -9.57 -2.01 -11.64
CA ILE A 47 -10.45 -1.01 -11.02
C ILE A 47 -11.85 -1.04 -11.65
N PHE A 48 -11.92 -1.24 -12.97
CA PHE A 48 -13.20 -1.47 -13.65
C PHE A 48 -13.93 -2.72 -13.11
N VAL A 49 -13.21 -3.84 -12.92
CA VAL A 49 -13.78 -5.06 -12.34
C VAL A 49 -14.26 -4.83 -10.89
N LEU A 50 -13.48 -4.11 -10.08
CA LEU A 50 -13.85 -3.76 -8.70
C LEU A 50 -15.11 -2.89 -8.64
N ALA A 51 -15.24 -1.90 -9.54
CA ALA A 51 -16.43 -1.07 -9.64
C ALA A 51 -17.67 -1.89 -10.05
N LEU A 52 -17.50 -2.89 -10.90
CA LEU A 52 -18.58 -3.79 -11.31
C LEU A 52 -19.04 -4.70 -10.16
N ILE A 53 -18.09 -5.20 -9.35
CA ILE A 53 -18.36 -6.00 -8.15
C ILE A 53 -19.10 -5.16 -7.10
N ASP A 54 -18.68 -3.91 -6.84
CA ASP A 54 -19.36 -3.00 -5.90
C ASP A 54 -20.82 -2.73 -6.30
N LYS A 55 -21.08 -2.53 -7.61
CA LYS A 55 -22.43 -2.32 -8.14
C LYS A 55 -23.33 -3.55 -7.95
N LEU A 56 -22.76 -4.75 -8.09
CA LEU A 56 -23.49 -6.00 -7.83
C LEU A 56 -23.79 -6.14 -6.33
N LEU A 57 -22.82 -5.92 -5.46
CA LEU A 57 -22.99 -5.96 -4.00
C LEU A 57 -24.10 -5.02 -3.52
N LYS A 58 -24.11 -3.76 -3.98
CA LYS A 58 -25.15 -2.77 -3.61
C LYS A 58 -26.54 -3.13 -4.12
N LYS A 59 -26.66 -3.95 -5.17
CA LYS A 59 -27.95 -4.46 -5.65
C LYS A 59 -28.53 -5.51 -4.70
N TYR A 60 -27.67 -6.32 -4.08
CA TYR A 60 -28.08 -7.44 -3.24
C TYR A 60 -28.07 -7.11 -1.74
N VAL A 61 -27.29 -6.12 -1.30
CA VAL A 61 -27.17 -5.70 0.11
C VAL A 61 -27.79 -4.31 0.27
N LYS A 62 -28.98 -4.25 0.88
CA LYS A 62 -29.60 -2.99 1.31
C LYS A 62 -29.13 -2.68 2.74
N LEU A 63 -28.26 -1.69 2.91
CA LEU A 63 -27.95 -1.16 4.25
C LEU A 63 -29.07 -0.22 4.69
N ASP A 64 -29.72 -0.56 5.80
CA ASP A 64 -30.61 0.35 6.50
C ASP A 64 -29.78 1.40 7.25
N ARG A 65 -30.07 2.68 7.02
CA ARG A 65 -29.32 3.84 7.56
C ARG A 65 -30.14 4.64 8.57
N SER A 66 -31.28 4.13 9.00
CA SER A 66 -32.32 4.89 9.70
C SER A 66 -32.07 5.13 11.20
N SER A 67 -31.01 4.58 11.81
CA SER A 67 -30.74 4.74 13.25
C SER A 67 -29.25 4.97 13.54
N LEU A 68 -28.71 6.14 13.19
CA LEU A 68 -27.36 6.51 13.58
C LEU A 68 -27.40 7.32 14.90
N PRO A 69 -26.89 6.79 16.02
CA PRO A 69 -26.83 7.51 17.29
C PRO A 69 -25.91 8.74 17.22
N THR A 70 -26.10 9.69 18.14
CA THR A 70 -25.33 10.94 18.20
C THR A 70 -23.86 10.67 18.60
N ILE A 71 -22.92 11.49 18.08
CA ILE A 71 -21.46 11.28 18.22
C ILE A 71 -20.98 11.16 19.68
N GLN A 72 -21.59 11.88 20.62
CA GLN A 72 -21.20 11.83 22.04
C GLN A 72 -21.70 10.56 22.75
N GLU A 73 -22.95 10.15 22.51
CA GLU A 73 -23.51 8.90 23.04
C GLU A 73 -22.78 7.68 22.49
N MET A 74 -22.36 7.74 21.21
CA MET A 74 -21.47 6.75 20.61
C MET A 74 -20.15 6.62 21.38
N SER A 75 -19.57 7.69 21.93
CA SER A 75 -18.21 7.63 22.47
C SER A 75 -18.04 6.75 23.71
N ILE A 76 -18.96 6.84 24.68
CA ILE A 76 -18.93 6.04 25.91
C ILE A 76 -19.47 4.64 25.66
N GLN A 77 -20.59 4.51 24.94
CA GLN A 77 -21.16 3.20 24.60
C GLN A 77 -20.22 2.38 23.71
N SER A 78 -19.52 3.02 22.77
CA SER A 78 -18.51 2.34 21.95
C SER A 78 -17.30 1.93 22.77
N ALA A 79 -16.85 2.78 23.72
CA ALA A 79 -15.74 2.43 24.60
C ALA A 79 -16.10 1.22 25.48
N ASP A 80 -17.28 1.23 26.08
CA ASP A 80 -17.78 0.09 26.85
C ASP A 80 -17.86 -1.15 25.97
N TYR A 81 -18.56 -1.09 24.84
CA TYR A 81 -18.65 -2.21 23.90
C TYR A 81 -17.28 -2.76 23.50
N VAL A 82 -16.33 -1.91 23.09
CA VAL A 82 -15.00 -2.34 22.69
C VAL A 82 -14.27 -3.03 23.83
N PHE A 83 -14.29 -2.47 25.04
CA PHE A 83 -13.50 -3.01 26.14
C PHE A 83 -14.18 -4.18 26.88
N THR A 84 -15.50 -4.28 26.88
CA THR A 84 -16.25 -5.29 27.65
C THR A 84 -16.95 -6.32 26.75
N GLY A 85 -17.70 -5.88 25.74
CA GLY A 85 -18.51 -6.75 24.87
C GLY A 85 -17.74 -7.42 23.73
N LEU A 86 -16.93 -6.65 22.99
CA LEU A 86 -16.20 -7.10 21.79
C LEU A 86 -15.36 -8.37 22.00
N PRO A 87 -14.69 -8.60 23.14
CA PRO A 87 -13.95 -9.85 23.35
C PRO A 87 -14.82 -11.11 23.24
N ALA A 88 -16.06 -11.07 23.74
CA ALA A 88 -16.98 -12.19 23.62
C ALA A 88 -17.43 -12.40 22.16
N ASP A 89 -17.72 -11.30 21.45
CA ASP A 89 -18.08 -11.34 20.03
C ASP A 89 -16.95 -11.87 19.15
N VAL A 90 -15.71 -11.45 19.44
CA VAL A 90 -14.51 -11.95 18.75
C VAL A 90 -14.34 -13.45 18.99
N LEU A 91 -14.52 -13.92 20.23
CA LEU A 91 -14.47 -15.35 20.55
C LEU A 91 -15.55 -16.15 19.81
N ALA A 92 -16.77 -15.62 19.72
CA ALA A 92 -17.84 -16.23 18.96
C ALA A 92 -17.49 -16.29 17.45
N LEU A 93 -16.96 -15.18 16.89
CA LEU A 93 -16.56 -15.10 15.48
C LEU A 93 -15.44 -16.08 15.13
N ILE A 94 -14.38 -16.19 15.94
CA ILE A 94 -13.28 -17.13 15.65
C ILE A 94 -13.69 -18.60 15.84
N SER A 95 -14.79 -18.85 16.57
CA SER A 95 -15.33 -20.20 16.76
C SER A 95 -16.27 -20.62 15.63
N ASP A 96 -16.78 -19.67 14.84
CA ASP A 96 -17.64 -19.95 13.69
C ASP A 96 -16.83 -20.28 12.43
N TYR A 97 -17.05 -21.47 11.87
CA TYR A 97 -16.42 -21.91 10.62
C TYR A 97 -16.71 -20.95 9.44
N ARG A 98 -17.85 -20.25 9.45
CA ARG A 98 -18.23 -19.29 8.41
C ARG A 98 -17.27 -18.11 8.35
N THR A 99 -16.73 -17.69 9.49
CA THR A 99 -15.71 -16.65 9.55
C THR A 99 -14.48 -17.04 8.76
N PHE A 100 -14.04 -18.31 8.86
CA PHE A 100 -12.90 -18.81 8.08
C PHE A 100 -13.19 -18.86 6.57
N LEU A 101 -14.41 -19.19 6.17
CA LEU A 101 -14.81 -19.12 4.75
C LEU A 101 -14.77 -17.69 4.22
N VAL A 102 -15.26 -16.72 4.99
CA VAL A 102 -15.20 -15.30 4.63
C VAL A 102 -13.74 -14.82 4.56
N LEU A 103 -12.90 -15.17 5.53
CA LEU A 103 -11.48 -14.83 5.53
C LEU A 103 -10.75 -15.45 4.33
N ALA A 104 -11.05 -16.70 3.97
CA ALA A 104 -10.49 -17.35 2.80
C ALA A 104 -10.92 -16.64 1.50
N ALA A 105 -12.19 -16.26 1.39
CA ALA A 105 -12.70 -15.51 0.25
C ALA A 105 -12.04 -14.12 0.14
N LEU A 106 -11.93 -13.39 1.26
CA LEU A 106 -11.24 -12.10 1.33
C LEU A 106 -9.75 -12.23 0.99
N PHE A 107 -9.10 -13.30 1.44
CA PHE A 107 -7.72 -13.59 1.08
C PHE A 107 -7.58 -13.83 -0.43
N MET A 108 -8.39 -14.70 -1.03
CA MET A 108 -8.36 -14.95 -2.48
C MET A 108 -8.66 -13.69 -3.30
N PHE A 109 -9.55 -12.84 -2.81
CA PHE A 109 -9.80 -11.54 -3.40
C PHE A 109 -8.58 -10.61 -3.29
N LYS A 110 -7.95 -10.54 -2.11
CA LYS A 110 -6.68 -9.81 -1.89
C LYS A 110 -5.57 -10.31 -2.82
N GLU A 111 -5.45 -11.62 -3.02
CA GLU A 111 -4.46 -12.21 -3.93
C GLU A 111 -4.69 -11.74 -5.36
N THR A 112 -5.95 -11.71 -5.81
CA THR A 112 -6.32 -11.22 -7.15
C THR A 112 -5.95 -9.75 -7.34
N ILE A 113 -6.19 -8.88 -6.35
CA ILE A 113 -5.89 -7.44 -6.44
C ILE A 113 -4.43 -7.09 -6.12
N SER A 114 -3.65 -8.01 -5.54
CA SER A 114 -2.28 -7.75 -5.08
C SER A 114 -1.22 -8.50 -5.87
N LEU A 115 -1.35 -9.82 -6.03
CA LEU A 115 -0.38 -10.62 -6.77
C LEU A 115 -0.43 -10.34 -8.26
N TRP A 116 -1.62 -10.21 -8.85
CA TRP A 116 -1.74 -9.97 -10.29
C TRP A 116 -1.05 -8.68 -10.73
N PRO A 117 -1.32 -7.51 -10.11
CA PRO A 117 -0.54 -6.31 -10.42
C PRO A 117 0.95 -6.45 -10.10
N SER A 118 1.33 -7.15 -9.04
CA SER A 118 2.76 -7.32 -8.68
C SER A 118 3.51 -8.19 -9.70
N SER A 119 2.87 -9.24 -10.21
CA SER A 119 3.38 -10.11 -11.28
C SER A 119 3.62 -9.32 -12.56
N ASP A 120 2.65 -8.50 -12.94
CA ASP A 120 2.73 -7.62 -14.10
C ASP A 120 3.87 -6.58 -13.95
N MET A 121 4.04 -6.01 -12.75
CA MET A 121 5.08 -5.02 -12.41
C MET A 121 6.47 -5.64 -12.57
N ARG A 122 6.65 -6.86 -12.06
CA ARG A 122 7.89 -7.61 -12.20
C ARG A 122 8.22 -7.81 -13.68
N ARG A 123 7.27 -8.30 -14.46
CA ARG A 123 7.49 -8.58 -15.89
C ARG A 123 7.78 -7.31 -16.68
N MET A 124 7.14 -6.19 -16.34
CA MET A 124 7.46 -4.88 -16.91
C MET A 124 8.92 -4.48 -16.64
N HIS A 125 9.37 -4.54 -15.39
CA HIS A 125 10.75 -4.15 -15.02
C HIS A 125 11.83 -5.11 -15.56
N ARG A 126 11.45 -6.33 -15.95
CA ARG A 126 12.31 -7.32 -16.60
C ARG A 126 12.18 -7.35 -18.13
N ASN A 127 11.35 -6.50 -18.74
CA ASN A 127 11.03 -6.51 -20.17
C ASN A 127 10.43 -7.84 -20.68
N GLU A 128 9.71 -8.58 -19.83
CA GLU A 128 9.14 -9.93 -20.10
C GLU A 128 7.66 -9.91 -20.48
N ARG A 129 7.09 -8.72 -20.72
CA ARG A 129 5.63 -8.53 -20.73
C ARG A 129 4.95 -9.08 -22.00
N GLY A 130 5.60 -9.05 -23.17
CA GLY A 130 5.00 -9.50 -24.44
C GLY A 130 3.73 -8.74 -24.84
N ARG A 131 3.06 -9.12 -25.94
CA ARG A 131 1.85 -8.44 -26.47
C ARG A 131 0.57 -8.67 -25.64
N PHE A 132 0.40 -9.86 -25.03
CA PHE A 132 -0.75 -10.21 -24.17
C PHE A 132 -0.40 -10.19 -22.67
N GLY A 133 0.48 -9.29 -22.25
CA GLY A 133 1.12 -9.34 -20.94
C GLY A 133 0.20 -9.37 -19.71
N ILE A 134 -0.99 -8.78 -19.83
CA ILE A 134 -1.98 -8.68 -18.75
C ILE A 134 -2.50 -10.07 -18.36
N PHE A 135 -3.06 -10.83 -19.29
CA PHE A 135 -3.58 -12.17 -19.02
C PHE A 135 -2.45 -13.17 -18.76
N ALA A 136 -1.34 -13.04 -19.48
CA ALA A 136 -0.16 -13.86 -19.24
C ALA A 136 0.46 -13.64 -17.84
N SER A 137 0.26 -12.48 -17.20
CA SER A 137 0.73 -12.24 -15.83
C SER A 137 -0.12 -12.93 -14.77
N LEU A 138 -1.41 -13.15 -15.07
CA LEU A 138 -2.34 -13.89 -14.20
C LEU A 138 -2.07 -15.41 -14.30
N THR A 139 -1.89 -15.93 -15.51
CA THR A 139 -1.58 -17.36 -15.73
C THR A 139 -0.17 -17.75 -15.27
N ALA A 140 0.73 -16.78 -15.12
CA ALA A 140 2.07 -17.01 -14.58
C ALA A 140 2.10 -17.16 -13.05
N ILE A 141 1.00 -16.89 -12.33
CA ILE A 141 0.94 -17.04 -10.89
C ILE A 141 0.91 -18.53 -10.55
N ARG A 142 1.88 -18.98 -9.74
CA ARG A 142 1.99 -20.37 -9.27
C ARG A 142 1.45 -20.51 -7.85
N TRP A 143 0.91 -21.68 -7.51
CA TRP A 143 0.44 -21.98 -6.15
C TRP A 143 1.50 -21.79 -5.06
N GLN A 144 2.78 -21.97 -5.39
CA GLN A 144 3.89 -21.69 -4.48
C GLN A 144 3.94 -20.21 -4.05
N GLN A 145 3.52 -19.29 -4.93
CA GLN A 145 3.48 -17.85 -4.63
C GLN A 145 2.31 -17.51 -3.72
N VAL A 146 1.16 -18.17 -3.92
CA VAL A 146 -0.01 -18.07 -3.04
C VAL A 146 0.34 -18.61 -1.64
N GLY A 147 0.94 -19.80 -1.56
CA GLY A 147 1.39 -20.39 -0.30
C GLY A 147 2.40 -19.51 0.45
N TRP A 148 3.30 -18.85 -0.29
CA TRP A 148 4.19 -17.83 0.27
C TRP A 148 3.41 -16.62 0.83
N ASP A 149 2.46 -16.07 0.06
CA ASP A 149 1.69 -14.90 0.49
C ASP A 149 0.83 -15.21 1.73
N ILE A 150 0.30 -16.45 1.86
CA ILE A 150 -0.38 -16.93 3.08
C ILE A 150 0.54 -16.80 4.29
N ILE A 151 1.77 -17.31 4.21
CA ILE A 151 2.70 -17.33 5.35
C ILE A 151 3.12 -15.91 5.73
N ALA A 152 3.43 -15.06 4.75
CA ALA A 152 3.87 -13.69 5.00
C ALA A 152 2.74 -12.76 5.49
N VAL A 153 1.52 -12.90 4.93
CA VAL A 153 0.32 -12.22 5.44
C VAL A 153 -0.01 -12.70 6.85
N GLY A 154 -0.02 -14.02 7.08
CA GLY A 154 -0.25 -14.61 8.38
C GLY A 154 0.74 -14.10 9.43
N ALA A 155 2.04 -14.03 9.10
CA ALA A 155 3.05 -13.45 9.98
C ALA A 155 2.80 -11.97 10.28
N THR A 156 2.41 -11.18 9.27
CA THR A 156 2.05 -9.76 9.46
C THR A 156 0.85 -9.60 10.40
N CYS A 157 -0.21 -10.38 10.16
CA CYS A 157 -1.39 -10.39 11.00
C CYS A 157 -1.07 -10.84 12.42
N GLY A 158 -0.20 -11.84 12.61
CA GLY A 158 0.23 -12.31 13.93
C GLY A 158 0.99 -11.22 14.71
N VAL A 159 1.97 -10.56 14.08
CA VAL A 159 2.70 -9.44 14.71
C VAL A 159 1.75 -8.30 15.08
N PHE A 160 0.82 -7.94 14.19
CA PHE A 160 -0.17 -6.91 14.45
C PHE A 160 -1.17 -7.32 15.54
N MET A 161 -1.59 -8.58 15.59
CA MET A 161 -2.47 -9.09 16.63
C MET A 161 -1.81 -9.00 18.01
N LEU A 162 -0.52 -9.33 18.13
CA LEU A 162 0.22 -9.15 19.38
C LEU A 162 0.26 -7.67 19.81
N TRP A 163 0.46 -6.75 18.87
CA TRP A 163 0.42 -5.31 19.11
C TRP A 163 -0.97 -4.83 19.55
N ALA A 164 -2.03 -5.28 18.86
CA ALA A 164 -3.40 -4.90 19.15
C ALA A 164 -3.89 -5.47 20.49
N VAL A 165 -3.59 -6.74 20.79
CA VAL A 165 -3.98 -7.39 22.05
C VAL A 165 -3.23 -6.77 23.23
N SER A 166 -1.93 -6.50 23.10
CA SER A 166 -1.18 -5.83 24.18
C SER A 166 -1.73 -4.43 24.47
N GLY A 167 -2.03 -3.64 23.42
CA GLY A 167 -2.72 -2.37 23.57
C GLY A 167 -4.10 -2.51 24.21
N PHE A 168 -4.90 -3.47 23.74
CA PHE A 168 -6.24 -3.73 24.27
C PHE A 168 -6.20 -4.01 25.78
N VAL A 169 -5.33 -4.92 26.23
CA VAL A 169 -5.20 -5.25 27.65
C VAL A 169 -4.79 -4.03 28.47
N MET A 170 -3.82 -3.25 27.97
CA MET A 170 -3.33 -2.05 28.65
C MET A 170 -4.43 -0.99 28.82
N TRP A 171 -5.15 -0.63 27.76
CA TRP A 171 -6.18 0.41 27.81
C TRP A 171 -7.48 -0.07 28.45
N ARG A 172 -7.81 -1.36 28.36
CA ARG A 172 -8.90 -1.97 29.15
C ARG A 172 -8.64 -1.85 30.64
N GLY A 173 -7.40 -2.05 31.08
CA GLY A 173 -7.02 -1.83 32.49
C GLY A 173 -7.30 -0.38 32.94
N GLY A 174 -6.96 0.59 32.10
CA GLY A 174 -7.31 2.00 32.33
C GLY A 174 -8.83 2.23 32.41
N TRP A 175 -9.59 1.65 31.49
CA TRP A 175 -11.07 1.72 31.48
C TRP A 175 -11.69 1.16 32.78
N GLN A 176 -11.15 0.06 33.31
CA GLN A 176 -11.64 -0.55 34.56
C GLN A 176 -11.38 0.31 35.79
N ILE A 177 -10.33 1.14 35.78
CA ILE A 177 -10.01 2.07 36.87
C ILE A 177 -10.87 3.33 36.75
N LEU A 178 -11.00 3.87 35.54
CA LEU A 178 -11.76 5.08 35.25
C LEU A 178 -12.47 4.94 33.90
N ALA A 179 -13.81 4.91 33.94
CA ALA A 179 -14.66 4.83 32.75
C ALA A 179 -14.60 6.14 31.95
N SER A 180 -13.59 6.27 31.09
CA SER A 180 -13.36 7.43 30.23
C SER A 180 -13.22 7.03 28.76
N PRO A 181 -13.87 7.73 27.82
CA PRO A 181 -13.77 7.43 26.38
C PRO A 181 -12.36 7.70 25.83
N TRP A 182 -11.50 8.42 26.56
CA TRP A 182 -10.10 8.65 26.17
C TRP A 182 -9.29 7.37 26.03
N TRP A 183 -9.61 6.33 26.80
CA TRP A 183 -8.96 5.02 26.65
C TRP A 183 -9.20 4.41 25.29
N LEU A 184 -10.41 4.59 24.73
CA LEU A 184 -10.72 4.13 23.37
C LEU A 184 -9.92 4.92 22.33
N VAL A 185 -9.77 6.24 22.51
CA VAL A 185 -8.97 7.09 21.62
C VAL A 185 -7.50 6.65 21.65
N LEU A 186 -6.95 6.42 22.84
CA LEU A 186 -5.57 5.96 23.01
C LEU A 186 -5.35 4.57 22.40
N PHE A 187 -6.31 3.66 22.57
CA PHE A 187 -6.29 2.36 21.91
C PHE A 187 -6.33 2.49 20.39
N ALA A 188 -7.23 3.30 19.85
CA ALA A 188 -7.34 3.56 18.42
C ALA A 188 -6.06 4.19 17.85
N MET A 189 -5.44 5.14 18.56
CA MET A 189 -4.15 5.72 18.21
C MET A 189 -3.05 4.65 18.17
N GLN A 190 -2.95 3.81 19.21
CA GLN A 190 -1.95 2.74 19.25
C GLN A 190 -2.13 1.76 18.09
N VAL A 191 -3.34 1.29 17.82
CA VAL A 191 -3.64 0.40 16.69
C VAL A 191 -3.28 1.11 15.37
N GLY A 192 -3.65 2.39 15.24
CA GLY A 192 -3.34 3.24 14.10
C GLY A 192 -1.84 3.36 13.79
N LEU A 193 -0.99 3.44 14.83
CA LEU A 193 0.46 3.53 14.69
C LEU A 193 1.08 2.31 14.00
N ALA A 194 0.45 1.13 14.07
CA ALA A 194 0.97 -0.07 13.41
C ALA A 194 0.45 -0.25 11.97
N LEU A 195 -0.62 0.46 11.55
CA LEU A 195 -1.22 0.32 10.22
C LEU A 195 -0.23 0.53 9.06
N PRO A 196 0.70 1.51 9.09
CA PRO A 196 1.69 1.66 8.03
C PRO A 196 2.57 0.41 7.84
N LEU A 197 2.94 -0.27 8.94
CA LEU A 197 3.74 -1.48 8.87
C LEU A 197 2.94 -2.70 8.41
N VAL A 198 1.66 -2.81 8.80
CA VAL A 198 0.76 -3.84 8.26
C VAL A 198 0.63 -3.70 6.75
N MET A 199 0.41 -2.47 6.29
CA MET A 199 0.30 -2.17 4.86
C MET A 199 1.61 -2.45 4.12
N ALA A 200 2.77 -2.13 4.74
CA ALA A 200 4.07 -2.50 4.23
C ALA A 200 4.24 -4.02 4.12
N GLY A 201 3.82 -4.77 5.14
CA GLY A 201 3.85 -6.23 5.17
C GLY A 201 3.07 -6.85 4.00
N PHE A 202 1.81 -6.45 3.81
CA PHE A 202 0.99 -6.91 2.69
C PHE A 202 1.59 -6.51 1.33
N SER A 203 2.12 -5.29 1.23
CA SER A 203 2.74 -4.77 0.01
C SER A 203 4.02 -5.51 -0.37
N PHE A 204 4.89 -5.80 0.60
CA PHE A 204 6.17 -6.49 0.39
C PHE A 204 5.98 -7.99 0.20
N SER A 205 5.00 -8.59 0.87
CA SER A 205 4.66 -10.00 0.71
C SER A 205 4.45 -10.36 -0.76
N SER A 206 3.54 -9.66 -1.45
CA SER A 206 3.24 -9.92 -2.86
C SER A 206 4.41 -9.59 -3.81
N LYS A 207 5.34 -8.70 -3.41
CA LYS A 207 6.55 -8.37 -4.20
C LYS A 207 7.64 -9.44 -4.06
N LEU A 208 7.83 -9.98 -2.86
CA LEU A 208 8.73 -11.10 -2.62
C LEU A 208 8.20 -12.42 -3.20
N ALA A 209 6.87 -12.58 -3.23
CA ALA A 209 6.19 -13.72 -3.85
C ALA A 209 6.58 -13.87 -5.33
N VAL A 210 6.67 -12.76 -6.05
CA VAL A 210 6.92 -12.75 -7.49
C VAL A 210 8.40 -12.86 -7.87
N ILE A 211 9.32 -12.75 -6.91
CA ILE A 211 10.76 -12.95 -7.17
C ILE A 211 10.99 -14.38 -7.63
N SER A 212 11.65 -14.55 -8.77
CA SER A 212 11.90 -15.89 -9.33
C SER A 212 13.06 -16.63 -8.66
N ARG A 213 14.02 -15.91 -8.09
CA ARG A 213 15.25 -16.46 -7.51
C ARG A 213 15.18 -16.66 -6.00
N GLY A 214 16.03 -17.57 -5.51
CA GLY A 214 16.30 -17.80 -4.09
C GLY A 214 15.37 -18.79 -3.41
N ALA A 215 15.89 -19.43 -2.36
CA ALA A 215 15.14 -20.37 -1.54
C ALA A 215 14.02 -19.67 -0.74
N PHE A 216 12.99 -20.43 -0.38
CA PHE A 216 11.87 -19.97 0.42
C PHE A 216 12.33 -19.33 1.75
N SER A 217 13.26 -19.98 2.45
CA SER A 217 13.83 -19.49 3.72
C SER A 217 14.57 -18.16 3.56
N ALA A 218 15.29 -17.96 2.45
CA ALA A 218 16.00 -16.70 2.18
C ALA A 218 15.03 -15.54 1.97
N LYS A 219 13.90 -15.79 1.28
CA LYS A 219 12.83 -14.81 1.14
C LYS A 219 12.16 -14.52 2.48
N LEU A 220 11.93 -15.55 3.30
CA LEU A 220 11.31 -15.42 4.63
C LEU A 220 12.17 -14.58 5.57
N ALA A 221 13.47 -14.88 5.64
CA ALA A 221 14.43 -14.09 6.40
C ALA A 221 14.45 -12.63 5.93
N LEU A 222 14.37 -12.41 4.61
CA LEU A 222 14.31 -11.08 4.02
C LEU A 222 13.01 -10.34 4.38
N PHE A 223 11.86 -11.03 4.37
CA PHE A 223 10.57 -10.47 4.77
C PHE A 223 10.57 -10.01 6.23
N PHE A 224 11.10 -10.84 7.14
CA PHE A 224 11.20 -10.49 8.56
C PHE A 224 12.14 -9.32 8.86
N LYS A 225 12.98 -8.89 7.91
CA LYS A 225 13.74 -7.63 8.05
C LYS A 225 12.83 -6.41 8.16
N LEU A 226 11.58 -6.46 7.67
CA LEU A 226 10.59 -5.39 7.89
C LEU A 226 10.35 -5.14 9.39
N PHE A 227 10.28 -6.22 10.19
CA PHE A 227 9.95 -6.14 11.62
C PHE A 227 11.18 -6.11 12.53
N THR A 228 12.33 -6.60 12.04
CA THR A 228 13.56 -6.74 12.84
C THR A 228 14.60 -5.66 12.56
N SER A 229 14.57 -4.99 11.40
CA SER A 229 15.49 -3.90 11.09
C SER A 229 14.82 -2.55 11.31
N ALA A 230 15.28 -1.80 12.31
CA ALA A 230 14.76 -0.47 12.63
C ALA A 230 14.77 0.47 11.42
N ARG A 231 15.83 0.43 10.60
CA ARG A 231 15.92 1.22 9.36
C ARG A 231 14.79 0.90 8.38
N LEU A 232 14.53 -0.39 8.13
CA LEU A 232 13.46 -0.80 7.20
C LEU A 232 12.09 -0.49 7.77
N ALA A 233 11.88 -0.72 9.07
CA ALA A 233 10.65 -0.42 9.77
C ALA A 233 10.33 1.08 9.67
N VAL A 234 11.25 1.96 10.06
CA VAL A 234 11.05 3.43 10.06
C VAL A 234 10.83 3.97 8.65
N LEU A 235 11.65 3.58 7.68
CA LEU A 235 11.48 4.03 6.30
C LEU A 235 10.13 3.58 5.73
N SER A 236 9.75 2.32 5.98
CA SER A 236 8.45 1.79 5.54
C SER A 236 7.31 2.50 6.25
N TRP A 237 7.43 2.73 7.56
CA TRP A 237 6.43 3.44 8.33
C TRP A 237 6.16 4.83 7.77
N ILE A 238 7.20 5.63 7.52
CA ILE A 238 7.07 6.98 6.94
C ILE A 238 6.41 6.93 5.56
N PHE A 239 6.92 6.07 4.67
CA PHE A 239 6.39 5.96 3.31
C PHE A 239 4.92 5.51 3.29
N PHE A 240 4.58 4.47 4.05
CA PHE A 240 3.22 3.93 4.08
C PHE A 240 2.25 4.82 4.86
N THR A 241 2.72 5.65 5.81
CA THR A 241 1.89 6.71 6.40
C THR A 241 1.48 7.72 5.34
N GLY A 242 2.44 8.25 4.58
CA GLY A 242 2.15 9.16 3.47
C GLY A 242 1.23 8.52 2.43
N ARG A 243 1.44 7.23 2.13
CA ARG A 243 0.55 6.48 1.24
C ARG A 243 -0.87 6.36 1.80
N ILE A 244 -1.06 6.04 3.08
CA ILE A 244 -2.39 5.95 3.70
C ILE A 244 -3.11 7.28 3.61
N VAL A 245 -2.42 8.40 3.87
CA VAL A 245 -3.01 9.75 3.74
C VAL A 245 -3.44 10.01 2.31
N LEU A 246 -2.58 9.74 1.32
CA LEU A 246 -2.92 9.96 -0.09
C LEU A 246 -4.03 9.02 -0.58
N GLU A 247 -4.05 7.75 -0.17
CA GLU A 247 -5.17 6.84 -0.47
C GLU A 247 -6.47 7.33 0.16
N SER A 248 -6.42 7.77 1.43
CA SER A 248 -7.60 8.30 2.13
C SER A 248 -8.19 9.53 1.43
N ILE A 249 -7.35 10.41 0.87
CA ILE A 249 -7.82 11.61 0.16
C ILE A 249 -8.29 11.26 -1.25
N PHE A 250 -7.43 10.65 -2.08
CA PHE A 250 -7.66 10.53 -3.52
C PHE A 250 -8.41 9.27 -3.93
N VAL A 251 -8.41 8.22 -3.11
CA VAL A 251 -9.07 6.95 -3.42
C VAL A 251 -10.38 6.81 -2.65
N VAL A 252 -10.51 7.42 -1.47
CA VAL A 252 -11.71 7.34 -0.65
C VAL A 252 -12.45 8.68 -0.56
N GLY A 253 -11.82 9.71 -0.01
CA GLY A 253 -12.47 10.98 0.34
C GLY A 253 -13.05 11.73 -0.84
N LEU A 254 -12.22 12.07 -1.84
CA LEU A 254 -12.66 12.77 -3.04
C LEU A 254 -13.68 11.97 -3.86
N PRO A 255 -13.47 10.67 -4.15
CA PRO A 255 -14.50 9.85 -4.79
C PRO A 255 -15.82 9.81 -4.03
N ALA A 256 -15.79 9.66 -2.69
CA ALA A 256 -17.01 9.69 -1.88
C ALA A 256 -17.73 11.05 -2.01
N LEU A 257 -17.00 12.16 -1.88
CA LEU A 257 -17.55 13.50 -2.06
C LEU A 257 -18.24 13.65 -3.43
N ILE A 258 -17.58 13.23 -4.51
CA ILE A 258 -18.16 13.28 -5.86
C ILE A 258 -19.43 12.42 -5.98
N LEU A 259 -19.40 11.22 -5.42
CA LEU A 259 -20.55 10.31 -5.46
C LEU A 259 -21.76 10.86 -4.69
N PHE A 260 -21.53 11.67 -3.64
CA PHE A 260 -22.58 12.31 -2.85
C PHE A 260 -23.03 13.66 -3.40
N SER A 261 -22.16 14.42 -4.06
CA SER A 261 -22.44 15.80 -4.49
C SER A 261 -22.88 15.94 -5.96
N VAL A 262 -22.63 14.94 -6.81
CA VAL A 262 -22.98 15.00 -8.24
C VAL A 262 -24.22 14.14 -8.52
N ASP A 263 -25.32 14.78 -8.91
CA ASP A 263 -26.60 14.10 -9.15
C ASP A 263 -26.59 13.22 -10.41
N HIS A 264 -25.89 13.66 -11.46
CA HIS A 264 -25.88 12.95 -12.73
C HIS A 264 -25.08 11.65 -12.63
N LEU A 265 -25.76 10.51 -12.72
CA LEU A 265 -25.21 9.16 -12.51
C LEU A 265 -23.95 8.86 -13.32
N ILE A 266 -23.94 9.16 -14.62
CA ILE A 266 -22.77 8.85 -15.47
C ILE A 266 -21.60 9.77 -15.11
N LEU A 267 -21.83 11.08 -15.02
CA LEU A 267 -20.83 12.08 -14.69
C LEU A 267 -20.15 11.79 -13.33
N ARG A 268 -20.92 11.48 -12.27
CA ARG A 268 -20.34 11.16 -10.95
C ARG A 268 -19.43 9.94 -10.99
N LEU A 269 -19.82 8.90 -11.74
CA LEU A 269 -19.03 7.67 -11.87
C LEU A 269 -17.75 7.92 -12.64
N VAL A 270 -17.81 8.68 -13.74
CA VAL A 270 -16.63 9.04 -14.54
C VAL A 270 -15.66 9.86 -13.71
N LEU A 271 -16.12 10.91 -13.02
CA LEU A 271 -15.27 11.77 -12.20
C LEU A 271 -14.61 11.02 -11.04
N ALA A 272 -15.39 10.24 -10.28
CA ALA A 272 -14.87 9.44 -9.17
C ALA A 272 -13.80 8.44 -9.65
N THR A 273 -14.05 7.79 -10.79
CA THR A 273 -13.11 6.82 -11.38
C THR A 273 -11.86 7.50 -11.92
N MET A 274 -11.99 8.66 -12.57
CA MET A 274 -10.87 9.43 -13.11
C MET A 274 -9.90 9.93 -12.03
N ILE A 275 -10.36 10.11 -10.79
CA ILE A 275 -9.50 10.53 -9.68
C ILE A 275 -8.91 9.31 -8.97
N ALA A 276 -9.74 8.33 -8.60
CA ALA A 276 -9.29 7.17 -7.83
C ALA A 276 -8.29 6.31 -8.60
N THR A 277 -8.55 6.07 -9.89
CA THR A 277 -7.81 5.13 -10.72
C THR A 277 -6.34 5.52 -10.92
N PRO A 278 -6.01 6.70 -11.48
CA PRO A 278 -4.61 7.08 -11.67
C PRO A 278 -3.87 7.27 -10.34
N SER A 279 -4.54 7.79 -9.31
CA SER A 279 -3.95 7.98 -7.97
C SER A 279 -3.53 6.65 -7.36
N TYR A 280 -4.43 5.67 -7.36
CA TYR A 280 -4.13 4.35 -6.81
C TYR A 280 -3.06 3.60 -7.64
N CYS A 281 -3.12 3.70 -8.97
CA CYS A 281 -2.07 3.16 -9.86
C CYS A 281 -0.69 3.76 -9.54
N TYR A 282 -0.62 5.08 -9.35
CA TYR A 282 0.61 5.77 -8.97
C TYR A 282 1.12 5.28 -7.62
N LEU A 283 0.27 5.20 -6.60
CA LEU A 283 0.66 4.77 -5.25
C LEU A 283 1.15 3.31 -5.23
N LYS A 284 0.54 2.43 -6.02
CA LYS A 284 1.03 1.06 -6.23
C LYS A 284 2.41 1.04 -6.89
N MET A 285 2.63 1.84 -7.94
CA MET A 285 3.93 1.94 -8.63
C MET A 285 5.01 2.49 -7.70
N ALA A 286 4.73 3.60 -7.02
CA ALA A 286 5.61 4.20 -6.03
C ALA A 286 5.97 3.19 -4.94
N SER A 287 5.02 2.37 -4.48
CA SER A 287 5.27 1.32 -3.49
C SER A 287 6.19 0.20 -4.00
N PHE A 288 6.14 -0.12 -5.29
CA PHE A 288 7.06 -1.06 -5.92
C PHE A 288 8.47 -0.51 -6.02
N LYS A 289 8.61 0.74 -6.46
CA LYS A 289 9.91 1.40 -6.53
C LYS A 289 10.51 1.66 -5.15
N PHE A 290 9.66 1.99 -4.17
CA PHE A 290 10.06 2.07 -2.76
C PHE A 290 10.60 0.73 -2.25
N PHE A 291 9.92 -0.38 -2.55
CA PHE A 291 10.43 -1.72 -2.24
C PHE A 291 11.81 -1.96 -2.84
N LEU A 292 12.00 -1.68 -4.14
CA LEU A 292 13.31 -1.82 -4.78
C LEU A 292 14.36 -0.94 -4.10
N MET A 293 14.02 0.30 -3.77
CA MET A 293 14.93 1.23 -3.10
C MET A 293 15.39 0.71 -1.73
N VAL A 294 14.46 0.30 -0.87
CA VAL A 294 14.80 -0.12 0.50
C VAL A 294 15.41 -1.52 0.57
N TYR A 295 15.09 -2.39 -0.39
CA TYR A 295 15.67 -3.72 -0.50
C TYR A 295 16.90 -3.82 -1.41
N ARG A 296 17.34 -2.70 -2.02
CA ARG A 296 18.54 -2.63 -2.87
C ARG A 296 19.80 -3.28 -2.26
N PRO A 297 20.09 -3.16 -0.95
CA PRO A 297 21.29 -3.77 -0.35
C PRO A 297 21.28 -5.30 -0.34
N TYR A 298 20.12 -5.94 -0.52
CA TYR A 298 20.01 -7.39 -0.40
C TYR A 298 20.20 -8.08 -1.75
N GLN A 299 21.19 -8.96 -1.82
CA GLN A 299 21.63 -9.63 -3.05
C GLN A 299 20.51 -10.33 -3.82
N LEU A 300 19.55 -10.94 -3.12
CA LEU A 300 18.42 -11.64 -3.73
C LEU A 300 17.56 -10.67 -4.59
N VAL A 301 17.27 -9.47 -4.07
CA VAL A 301 16.51 -8.45 -4.79
C VAL A 301 17.39 -7.72 -5.81
N HIS A 302 18.63 -7.42 -5.44
CA HIS A 302 19.59 -6.76 -6.35
C HIS A 302 19.79 -7.54 -7.64
N ASN A 303 20.00 -8.86 -7.54
CA ASN A 303 20.24 -9.73 -8.67
C ASN A 303 18.97 -9.99 -9.51
N GLU A 304 17.79 -10.04 -8.89
CA GLU A 304 16.51 -10.17 -9.60
C GLU A 304 16.24 -8.94 -10.50
N TYR A 305 16.63 -7.75 -10.04
CA TYR A 305 16.35 -6.47 -10.71
C TYR A 305 17.62 -5.76 -11.22
N ARG A 306 18.68 -6.51 -11.56
CA ARG A 306 19.98 -5.95 -11.98
C ARG A 306 19.86 -4.94 -13.12
N HIS A 307 19.09 -5.27 -14.16
CA HIS A 307 18.85 -4.36 -15.31
C HIS A 307 18.08 -3.08 -14.94
N TYR A 308 17.28 -3.11 -13.88
CA TYR A 308 16.64 -1.90 -13.38
C TYR A 308 17.65 -1.01 -12.66
N TYR A 309 18.50 -1.58 -11.81
CA TYR A 309 19.54 -0.81 -11.12
C TYR A 309 20.61 -0.26 -12.08
N GLN A 310 21.03 -1.02 -13.10
CA GLN A 310 21.97 -0.55 -14.12
C GLN A 310 21.47 0.74 -14.80
N ARG A 311 20.23 0.72 -15.31
CA ARG A 311 19.59 1.91 -15.90
C ARG A 311 19.47 3.08 -14.94
N LEU A 312 19.30 2.82 -13.64
CA LEU A 312 19.21 3.87 -12.62
C LEU A 312 20.55 4.61 -12.44
N TYR A 313 21.68 3.91 -12.56
CA TYR A 313 23.02 4.49 -12.42
C TYR A 313 23.55 5.15 -13.69
N GLU A 314 23.03 4.76 -14.85
CA GLU A 314 23.38 5.34 -16.16
C GLU A 314 22.75 6.73 -16.40
N THR A 315 21.87 7.17 -15.51
CA THR A 315 21.07 8.38 -15.66
C THR A 315 21.25 9.33 -14.50
#